data_AF-A0A9X7T9G8-F1
#
_entry.id   AF-A0A9X7T9G8-F1
#
_cell.length_a   1.000
_cell.length_b   1.000
_cell.length_c   1.000
_cell.angle_alpha   90.00
_cell.angle_beta   90.00
_cell.angle_gamma   90.00
#
_symmetry.space_group_name_H-M   'P 1'
#
loop_
_entity.id
_entity.type
_entity.pdbx_description
1 polymer ?
#
loop_
_entity_poly.entity_id
_entity_poly.type
_entity_poly.pdbx_seq_one_letter_code
_entity_poly.pdbx_strand_id
1 'polypeptide(L)'
;MEILNVVEPASNFGDLFGAVASGFMALLLLSLVYFAVRDGEASLAIILGIGFVFLTLVCIGASTNYLTPDPPKYEVLITDMSAFDTSKYEIIAQRGKIFVVEEAQSNAVTTR
;
A
#
# COMPACT_ATOMS: atom_id res chain seq x y z
N MET A 1 -23.99 -18.38 2.38
CA MET A 1 -22.79 -17.68 1.90
C MET A 1 -21.72 -18.73 1.71
N GLU A 2 -21.22 -18.89 0.50
CA GLU A 2 -20.09 -19.78 0.22
C GLU A 2 -18.89 -18.90 -0.16
N ILE A 3 -17.79 -19.03 0.58
CA ILE A 3 -16.55 -18.31 0.28
C ILE A 3 -15.87 -19.07 -0.85
N LEU A 4 -15.82 -18.46 -2.03
CA LEU A 4 -15.23 -19.08 -3.22
C LEU A 4 -13.73 -18.87 -3.27
N ASN A 5 -13.26 -17.72 -2.79
CA ASN A 5 -11.85 -17.36 -2.79
C ASN A 5 -11.57 -16.28 -1.74
N VAL A 6 -10.39 -16.32 -1.13
CA VAL A 6 -9.87 -15.24 -0.28
C VAL A 6 -8.80 -14.54 -1.09
N VAL A 7 -9.03 -13.27 -1.43
CA VAL A 7 -8.00 -12.42 -2.03
C VAL A 7 -7.25 -11.80 -0.85
N GLU A 8 -6.20 -12.49 -0.43
CA GLU A 8 -5.26 -11.93 0.54
C GLU A 8 -4.56 -10.71 -0.09
N PRO A 9 -4.39 -9.61 0.66
CA PRO A 9 -3.57 -8.50 0.19
C PRO A 9 -2.17 -9.04 -0.15
N ALA A 10 -1.65 -8.65 -1.32
CA ALA A 10 -0.35 -9.09 -1.81
C ALA A 10 0.71 -8.90 -0.71
N SER A 11 1.50 -9.94 -0.46
CA SER A 11 2.35 -10.12 0.72
C SER A 11 3.05 -8.85 1.25
N ASN A 12 2.69 -8.43 2.46
CA ASN A 12 3.29 -7.33 3.24
C ASN A 12 4.82 -7.42 3.40
N PHE A 13 5.42 -8.60 3.22
CA PHE A 13 6.87 -8.81 3.28
C PHE A 13 7.63 -8.11 2.16
N GLY A 14 7.04 -8.04 0.95
CA GLY A 14 7.64 -7.35 -0.19
C GLY A 14 7.73 -5.85 0.04
N ASP A 15 6.68 -5.27 0.63
CA ASP A 15 6.59 -3.84 0.90
C ASP A 15 7.57 -3.40 2.00
N LEU A 16 7.72 -4.19 3.07
CA LEU A 16 8.70 -3.89 4.11
C LEU A 16 10.14 -3.99 3.59
N PHE A 17 10.46 -5.06 2.85
CA PHE A 17 11.79 -5.23 2.27
C PHE A 17 12.10 -4.13 1.24
N GLY A 18 11.10 -3.78 0.41
CA GLY A 18 11.19 -2.69 -0.55
C GLY A 18 11.40 -1.33 0.13
N ALA A 19 10.70 -1.04 1.22
CA ALA A 19 10.86 0.17 2.01
C ALA A 19 12.27 0.26 2.62
N VAL A 20 12.78 -0.82 3.21
CA VAL A 20 14.13 -0.84 3.80
C VAL A 20 15.21 -0.68 2.72
N ALA A 21 15.12 -1.42 1.61
CA ALA A 21 16.09 -1.35 0.54
C ALA A 21 16.11 0.03 -0.15
N SER A 22 14.93 0.60 -0.43
CA SER A 22 14.82 1.95 -1.00
C SER A 22 15.29 3.02 -0.02
N GLY A 23 15.05 2.87 1.28
CA GLY A 23 15.57 3.76 2.32
C GLY A 23 17.11 3.79 2.36
N PHE A 24 17.77 2.63 2.33
CA PHE A 24 19.25 2.57 2.27
C PHE A 24 19.80 3.22 1.01
N MET A 25 19.19 2.97 -0.14
CA MET A 25 19.59 3.56 -1.41
C MET A 25 19.35 5.09 -1.43
N ALA A 26 18.32 5.59 -0.73
CA ALA A 26 18.08 7.03 -0.58
C ALA A 26 19.18 7.71 0.23
N LEU A 27 19.64 7.07 1.31
CA LEU A 27 20.76 7.59 2.11
C LEU A 27 22.08 7.63 1.31
N LEU A 28 22.31 6.64 0.45
CA LEU A 28 23.46 6.64 -0.46
C LEU A 28 23.36 7.80 -1.47
N LEU A 29 22.20 8.01 -2.07
CA LEU A 29 21.98 9.13 -2.98
C LEU A 29 22.16 10.48 -2.29
N LEU A 30 21.64 10.65 -1.07
CA LEU A 30 21.85 11.86 -0.28
C LEU A 30 23.35 12.12 -0.04
N SER A 31 24.11 11.08 0.27
CA SER A 31 25.56 11.17 0.46
C SER A 31 26.26 11.61 -0.83
N LEU A 32 25.88 11.04 -1.98
CA LEU A 32 26.42 11.41 -3.28
C LEU A 32 26.04 12.84 -3.69
N VAL A 33 24.82 13.29 -3.39
CA VAL A 33 24.40 14.69 -3.60
C VAL A 33 25.30 15.62 -2.79
N TYR A 34 25.56 15.30 -1.53
CA TYR A 34 26.46 16.10 -0.68
C TYR A 34 27.87 16.21 -1.28
N PHE A 35 28.44 15.12 -1.76
CA PHE A 35 29.75 15.15 -2.44
C PHE A 35 29.70 15.96 -3.74
N ALA A 36 28.68 15.77 -4.58
CA ALA A 36 28.54 16.53 -5.83
C ALA A 36 28.40 18.05 -5.59
N VAL A 37 27.68 18.44 -4.54
CA VAL A 37 27.58 19.86 -4.12
C VAL A 37 28.93 20.38 -3.63
N ARG A 38 29.64 19.59 -2.82
CA ARG A 38 30.97 19.96 -2.30
C ARG A 38 31.99 20.15 -3.43
N ASP A 39 31.94 19.31 -4.46
CA ASP A 39 32.87 19.33 -5.59
C ASP A 39 32.46 20.38 -6.65
N GLY A 40 31.34 21.08 -6.46
CA GLY A 40 30.86 22.14 -7.35
C GLY A 40 30.17 21.64 -8.62
N GLU A 41 29.89 20.34 -8.71
CA GLU A 41 29.21 19.73 -9.85
C GLU A 41 27.68 19.89 -9.74
N ALA A 42 27.21 21.11 -10.03
CA ALA A 42 25.80 21.47 -9.85
C ALA A 42 24.84 20.61 -10.68
N SER A 43 25.20 20.25 -11.92
CA SER A 43 24.38 19.40 -12.78
C SER A 43 24.20 18.00 -12.21
N LEU A 44 25.28 17.40 -11.70
CA LEU A 44 25.27 16.07 -11.11
C LEU A 44 24.52 16.06 -9.78
N ALA A 45 24.70 17.09 -8.95
CA ALA A 45 23.94 17.30 -7.72
C ALA A 45 22.43 17.39 -7.95
N ILE A 46 21.99 18.12 -8.99
CA ILE A 46 20.56 18.23 -9.33
C ILE A 46 19.99 16.88 -9.75
N ILE A 47 20.67 16.15 -10.64
CA ILE A 47 20.19 14.84 -11.13
C ILE A 47 20.08 13.85 -9.97
N LEU A 48 21.11 13.74 -9.14
CA LEU A 48 21.10 12.87 -7.97
C LEU A 48 20.06 13.32 -6.93
N GLY A 49 19.86 14.62 -6.76
CA GLY A 49 18.86 15.19 -5.86
C GLY A 49 17.43 14.84 -6.27
N ILE A 50 17.13 14.92 -7.57
CA ILE A 50 15.83 14.47 -8.11
C ILE A 50 15.66 12.96 -7.87
N GLY A 51 16.72 12.17 -8.11
CA GLY A 51 16.71 10.73 -7.81
C GLY A 51 16.43 10.44 -6.34
N PHE A 52 17.06 11.19 -5.43
CA PHE A 52 16.84 11.07 -3.99
C PHE A 52 15.37 11.37 -3.61
N VAL A 53 14.81 12.46 -4.13
CA VAL A 53 13.40 12.83 -3.86
C VAL A 53 12.46 11.75 -4.36
N PHE A 54 12.63 11.27 -5.59
CA PHE A 54 11.81 10.22 -6.16
C PHE A 54 11.86 8.94 -5.33
N LEU A 55 13.07 8.51 -4.95
CA LEU A 55 13.24 7.28 -4.17
C LEU A 55 12.68 7.41 -2.75
N THR A 56 12.76 8.60 -2.16
CA THR A 56 12.16 8.89 -0.84
C THR A 56 10.64 8.78 -0.91
N LEU A 57 10.01 9.29 -1.98
CA LEU A 57 8.56 9.15 -2.17
C LEU A 57 8.15 7.68 -2.32
N VAL A 58 8.92 6.87 -3.05
CA VAL A 58 8.68 5.42 -3.16
C VAL A 58 8.80 4.73 -1.80
N CYS A 59 9.82 5.07 -1.01
CA CYS A 59 10.01 4.54 0.34
C CYS A 59 8.83 4.89 1.27
N ILE A 60 8.34 6.13 1.20
CA ILE A 60 7.15 6.56 1.96
C ILE A 60 5.93 5.76 1.52
N GLY A 61 5.68 5.64 0.21
CA GLY A 61 4.54 4.87 -0.33
C GLY A 61 4.56 3.39 0.08
N ALA A 62 5.73 2.75 0.02
CA ALA A 62 5.89 1.36 0.48
C ALA A 62 5.66 1.24 2.00
N SER A 63 6.14 2.21 2.77
CA SER A 63 5.93 2.25 4.23
C SER A 63 4.47 2.47 4.60
N THR A 64 3.74 3.32 3.86
CA THR A 64 2.31 3.55 4.09
C THR A 64 1.50 2.31 3.76
N ASN A 65 1.78 1.62 2.65
CA ASN A 65 1.08 0.37 2.31
C ASN A 65 1.31 -0.72 3.38
N TYR A 66 2.52 -0.79 3.94
CA TYR A 66 2.81 -1.72 5.02
C TYR A 66 2.10 -1.37 6.35
N LEU A 67 2.03 -0.08 6.70
CA LEU A 67 1.40 0.37 7.95
C LEU A 67 -0.12 0.36 7.90
N THR A 68 -0.69 0.62 6.73
CA THR A 68 -2.14 0.56 6.45
C THR A 68 -2.38 -0.40 5.29
N PRO A 69 -2.30 -1.72 5.54
CA PRO A 69 -2.58 -2.71 4.51
C PRO A 69 -4.06 -2.64 4.13
N ASP A 70 -4.34 -2.85 2.84
CA ASP A 70 -5.71 -2.98 2.36
C ASP A 70 -6.40 -4.12 3.11
N PRO A 71 -7.69 -3.96 3.50
CA PRO A 71 -8.41 -5.00 4.18
C PRO A 71 -8.53 -6.26 3.28
N PRO A 72 -8.65 -7.45 3.90
CA PRO A 72 -8.85 -8.68 3.14
C PRO A 72 -10.16 -8.63 2.36
N LYS A 73 -10.09 -9.02 1.09
CA LYS A 73 -11.25 -9.06 0.18
C LYS A 73 -11.68 -10.50 0.00
N TYR A 74 -12.96 -10.78 0.21
CA TYR A 74 -13.55 -12.10 0.11
C TYR A 74 -14.42 -12.16 -1.14
N GLU A 75 -14.18 -13.13 -2.01
CA GLU A 75 -15.09 -13.42 -3.12
C GLU A 75 -16.09 -14.46 -2.64
N VAL A 76 -17.36 -14.07 -2.57
CA VAL A 76 -18.44 -14.88 -2.01
C VAL A 76 -19.58 -15.05 -3.01
N LEU A 77 -20.17 -16.25 -3.00
CA LEU A 77 -21.46 -16.47 -3.65
C LEU A 77 -22.58 -16.24 -2.63
N ILE A 78 -23.41 -15.22 -2.89
CA ILE A 78 -24.57 -14.91 -2.07
C ILE A 78 -25.79 -15.56 -2.72
N THR A 79 -26.20 -16.72 -2.19
CA THR A 79 -27.38 -17.46 -2.65
C THR A 79 -28.69 -16.82 -2.16
N ASP A 80 -28.66 -16.17 -1.00
CA ASP A 80 -29.78 -15.44 -0.40
C ASP A 80 -29.27 -14.10 0.15
N MET A 81 -29.75 -13.00 -0.42
CA MET A 81 -29.33 -11.64 -0.06
C MET A 81 -29.90 -11.19 1.29
N SER A 82 -30.98 -11.81 1.77
CA SER A 82 -31.59 -11.48 3.06
C SER A 82 -30.80 -11.99 4.27
N ALA A 83 -29.99 -13.02 4.06
CA ALA A 83 -29.08 -13.56 5.07
C ALA A 83 -27.69 -12.89 5.07
N PHE A 84 -27.47 -11.90 4.20
CA PHE A 84 -26.21 -11.18 4.10
C PHE A 84 -26.15 -10.07 5.16
N ASP A 85 -25.18 -10.17 6.07
CA ASP A 85 -24.99 -9.21 7.16
C ASP A 85 -24.26 -7.96 6.64
N THR A 86 -25.03 -7.01 6.10
CA THR A 86 -24.56 -5.70 5.63
C THR A 86 -24.00 -4.82 6.74
N SER A 87 -24.17 -5.19 8.02
CA SER A 87 -23.56 -4.47 9.14
C SER A 87 -22.09 -4.82 9.33
N LYS A 88 -21.63 -5.94 8.77
CA LYS A 88 -20.25 -6.44 8.90
C LYS A 88 -19.47 -6.47 7.59
N TYR A 89 -20.15 -6.59 6.46
CA TYR A 89 -19.52 -6.72 5.16
C TYR A 89 -20.10 -5.73 4.16
N GLU A 90 -19.22 -5.04 3.46
CA GLU A 90 -19.54 -4.13 2.37
C GLU A 90 -19.25 -4.79 1.02
N ILE A 91 -20.17 -4.66 0.06
CA ILE A 91 -20.00 -5.20 -1.30
C ILE A 91 -19.27 -4.15 -2.14
N ILE A 92 -18.02 -4.42 -2.51
CA ILE A 92 -17.19 -3.49 -3.31
C ILE A 92 -17.45 -3.70 -4.81
N ALA A 93 -17.68 -4.95 -5.23
CA ALA A 93 -17.86 -5.27 -6.64
C ALA A 93 -18.77 -6.48 -6.84
N GLN A 94 -19.50 -6.49 -7.95
CA GLN A 94 -20.30 -7.63 -8.38
C GLN A 94 -19.84 -8.11 -9.76
N ARG A 95 -19.56 -9.42 -9.88
CA ARG A 95 -19.22 -10.10 -11.14
C ARG A 95 -20.19 -11.25 -11.36
N GLY A 96 -21.34 -10.95 -11.99
CA GLY A 96 -22.40 -11.93 -12.20
C GLY A 96 -23.05 -12.37 -10.89
N LYS A 97 -22.87 -13.66 -10.51
CA LYS A 97 -23.36 -14.24 -9.25
C LYS A 97 -22.34 -14.21 -8.10
N ILE A 98 -21.13 -13.70 -8.37
CA ILE A 98 -20.04 -13.59 -7.39
C ILE A 98 -19.98 -12.15 -6.90
N PHE A 99 -19.95 -11.97 -5.58
CA PHE A 99 -19.82 -10.67 -4.92
C PHE A 99 -18.45 -10.60 -4.25
N VAL A 100 -17.73 -9.51 -4.47
CA VAL A 100 -16.50 -9.22 -3.74
C VAL A 100 -16.89 -8.36 -2.55
N VAL A 101 -16.65 -8.89 -1.36
CA VAL A 101 -17.00 -8.25 -0.10
C VAL A 101 -15.74 -7.96 0.70
N GLU A 102 -15.77 -6.87 1.43
CA GLU A 102 -14.75 -6.47 2.38
C GLU A 102 -15.39 -6.32 3.74
N GLU A 103 -14.64 -6.54 4.81
CA GLU A 103 -15.14 -6.22 6.14
C GLU A 103 -15.40 -4.72 6.22
N ALA A 104 -16.66 -4.35 6.44
CA ALA A 104 -17.05 -2.97 6.61
C ALA A 104 -16.22 -2.41 7.76
N GLN A 105 -15.30 -1.48 7.46
CA GLN A 105 -14.49 -0.88 8.50
C GLN A 105 -15.45 -0.28 9.52
N SER A 106 -15.52 -0.92 10.69
CA SER A 106 -16.15 -0.34 11.85
C SER A 106 -15.44 0.99 12.06
N ASN A 107 -16.10 2.09 11.70
CA ASN A 107 -15.72 3.43 12.08
C ASN A 107 -15.87 3.54 13.61
N ALA A 108 -14.97 2.87 14.33
CA ALA A 108 -14.57 3.18 15.68
C ALA A 108 -13.33 4.09 15.63
N VAL A 109 -13.30 5.04 14.69
CA VAL A 109 -12.48 6.24 14.84
C VAL A 109 -13.35 7.21 15.63
N THR A 110 -13.18 7.11 16.94
CA THR A 110 -13.61 8.07 17.95
C THR A 110 -13.43 9.50 17.43
N THR A 111 -14.54 10.18 17.21
CA THR A 111 -14.64 11.63 17.17
C THR A 111 -13.87 12.22 18.35
N ARG A 112 -12.81 12.99 18.06
CA ARG A 112 -12.25 13.95 19.01
C ARG A 112 -12.88 15.31 18.79
#